data_AF-A0A846GCB2-F1
#
_entry.id   AF-A0A846GCB2-F1
#
_cell.length_a   1.000
_cell.length_b   1.000
_cell.length_c   1.000
_cell.angle_alpha   90.00
_cell.angle_beta   90.00
_cell.angle_gamma   90.00
#
_symmetry.space_group_name_H-M   'P 1'
#
loop_
_entity.id
_entity.type
_entity.pdbx_description
1 polymer ?
#
loop_
_entity_poly.entity_id
_entity_poly.type
_entity_poly.pdbx_seq_one_letter_code
_entity_poly.pdbx_strand_id
1 'polypeptide(L)'
;MTLTINYRYRLHPDPIQEQTMLHWLEISGKVYNYALREIKDWVNARKCSLNYCSLSKEYIIPANKSFPTYYNQQNALPLAKKAFPELESCSLSSSANYNS
;
A
#
# COMPACT_ATOMS: atom_id res chain seq x y z
N MET A 1 -20.74 7.46 -42.90
CA MET A 1 -19.34 7.27 -42.48
C MET A 1 -19.06 8.21 -41.32
N THR A 2 -18.87 7.67 -40.11
CA THR A 2 -18.55 8.46 -38.91
C THR A 2 -17.04 8.50 -38.72
N LEU A 3 -16.46 9.70 -38.65
CA LEU A 3 -15.04 9.89 -38.41
C LEU A 3 -14.76 9.71 -36.91
N THR A 4 -13.98 8.70 -36.53
CA THR A 4 -13.53 8.50 -35.14
C THR A 4 -12.18 9.19 -34.97
N ILE A 5 -12.15 10.34 -34.29
CA ILE A 5 -10.91 11.08 -34.01
C ILE A 5 -10.33 10.60 -32.69
N ASN A 6 -9.11 10.07 -32.72
CA ASN A 6 -8.37 9.68 -31.51
C ASN A 6 -7.50 10.85 -31.06
N TYR A 7 -7.92 11.55 -30.00
CA TYR A 7 -7.12 12.62 -29.40
C TYR A 7 -6.01 12.03 -28.53
N ARG A 8 -4.78 12.50 -28.73
CA ARG A 8 -3.65 12.23 -27.84
C ARG A 8 -3.42 13.45 -26.97
N TYR A 9 -3.88 13.40 -25.73
CA TYR A 9 -3.61 14.44 -24.75
C TYR A 9 -2.23 14.22 -24.12
N ARG A 10 -1.36 15.24 -24.15
CA ARG A 10 -0.16 15.30 -23.32
C ARG A 10 -0.49 16.15 -22.09
N LEU A 11 -0.30 15.57 -20.91
CA LEU A 11 -0.43 16.29 -19.65
C LEU A 11 0.90 16.99 -19.37
N HIS A 12 0.85 18.31 -19.22
CA HIS A 12 1.98 19.13 -18.78
C HIS A 12 1.64 19.60 -17.36
N PRO A 13 2.00 18.83 -16.32
CA PRO A 13 1.69 19.21 -14.95
C PRO A 13 2.47 20.48 -14.57
N ASP A 14 1.81 21.33 -13.79
CA ASP A 14 2.48 22.43 -13.09
C ASP A 14 3.50 21.85 -12.08
N PRO A 15 4.61 22.56 -11.75
CA PRO A 15 5.59 22.07 -10.77
C PRO A 15 4.98 21.63 -9.44
N ILE A 16 3.91 22.29 -8.98
CA ILE A 16 3.19 21.91 -7.75
C ILE A 16 2.45 20.58 -7.92
N GLN A 17 1.85 20.37 -9.10
CA GLN A 17 1.17 19.12 -9.42
C GLN A 17 2.16 17.96 -9.51
N GLU A 18 3.32 18.18 -10.13
CA GLU A 18 4.39 17.19 -10.21
C GLU A 18 4.87 16.77 -8.82
N GLN A 19 5.18 17.73 -7.95
CA GLN A 19 5.60 17.46 -6.58
C GLN A 19 4.53 16.66 -5.80
N THR A 20 3.26 16.99 -6.00
CA THR A 20 2.14 16.28 -5.38
C THR A 20 2.05 14.82 -5.87
N MET A 21 2.22 14.60 -7.17
CA MET A 21 2.21 13.25 -7.77
C MET A 21 3.38 12.41 -7.24
N LEU A 22 4.58 12.99 -7.15
CA LEU A 22 5.75 12.31 -6.59
C LEU A 22 5.56 11.93 -5.13
N HIS A 23 4.97 12.84 -4.35
CA HIS A 23 4.63 12.59 -2.95
C HIS A 23 3.64 11.44 -2.78
N TRP A 24 2.58 11.40 -3.59
CA TRP A 24 1.64 10.26 -3.60
C TRP A 24 2.30 8.94 -4.00
N LEU A 25 3.20 8.98 -4.98
CA LEU A 25 3.96 7.81 -5.41
C LEU A 25 4.81 7.26 -4.24
N GLU A 26 5.51 8.12 -3.52
CA GLU A 26 6.31 7.72 -2.35
C GLU A 26 5.44 7.04 -1.28
N ILE A 27 4.30 7.65 -0.94
CA ILE A 27 3.41 7.10 0.09
C ILE A 27 2.81 5.77 -0.35
N SER A 28 2.40 5.64 -1.61
CA SER A 28 1.90 4.37 -2.14
C SER A 28 2.94 3.25 -2.01
N GLY A 29 4.23 3.57 -2.24
CA GLY A 29 5.35 2.66 -2.03
C GLY A 29 5.53 2.29 -0.56
N LYS A 30 5.42 3.25 0.37
CA LYS A 30 5.49 2.99 1.81
C LYS A 30 4.34 2.09 2.28
N VAL A 31 3.11 2.36 1.85
CA VAL A 31 1.92 1.53 2.16
C VAL A 31 2.09 0.12 1.61
N TYR A 32 2.55 -0.01 0.37
CA TYR A 32 2.82 -1.31 -0.24
C TYR A 32 3.88 -2.10 0.54
N ASN A 33 4.99 -1.46 0.91
CA ASN A 33 6.05 -2.11 1.69
C ASN A 33 5.57 -2.56 3.07
N TYR A 34 4.70 -1.78 3.71
CA TYR A 34 4.08 -2.16 4.98
C TYR A 34 3.23 -3.43 4.83
N ALA A 35 2.34 -3.47 3.83
CA ALA A 35 1.50 -4.62 3.55
C ALA A 35 2.32 -5.86 3.14
N LEU A 36 3.36 -5.67 2.32
CA LEU A 36 4.25 -6.73 1.88
C LEU A 36 5.04 -7.34 3.04
N ARG A 37 5.47 -6.51 4.01
CA ARG A 37 6.15 -6.99 5.21
C ARG A 37 5.26 -7.94 6.01
N GLU A 38 3.99 -7.58 6.23
CA GLU A 38 3.06 -8.43 6.98
C GLU A 38 2.86 -9.80 6.32
N ILE A 39 2.76 -9.83 4.98
CA ILE A 39 2.67 -11.09 4.22
C ILE A 39 3.94 -11.93 4.41
N LYS A 40 5.13 -11.31 4.26
CA LYS A 40 6.42 -12.00 4.42
C LYS A 40 6.58 -12.55 5.83
N ASP A 41 6.21 -11.78 6.85
CA ASP A 41 6.28 -12.21 8.24
C ASP A 41 5.33 -13.38 8.49
N TRP A 42 4.11 -13.33 7.97
CA TRP A 42 3.14 -14.44 8.07
C TRP A 42 3.64 -15.74 7.43
N VAL A 43 4.26 -15.65 6.25
CA VAL A 43 4.83 -16.80 5.53
C VAL A 43 6.03 -17.35 6.27
N ASN A 44 6.96 -16.48 6.69
CA ASN A 44 8.18 -16.91 7.37
C ASN A 44 7.89 -17.52 8.75
N ALA A 45 6.85 -17.05 9.45
CA ALA A 45 6.43 -17.65 10.72
C ALA A 45 5.93 -19.10 10.58
N ARG A 46 5.45 -19.49 9.39
CA ARG A 46 4.98 -20.85 9.10
C ARG A 46 6.00 -21.69 8.35
N LYS A 47 7.08 -21.06 7.90
CA LYS A 47 8.19 -21.72 7.21
C LYS A 47 9.16 -22.27 8.26
N CYS A 48 8.82 -23.40 8.87
CA CYS A 48 9.76 -24.15 9.70
C CYS A 48 10.58 -25.10 8.83
N SER A 49 11.91 -25.08 9.01
CA SER A 49 12.77 -26.07 8.37
C SER A 49 12.63 -27.39 9.11
N LEU A 50 12.39 -28.50 8.39
CA LEU A 50 12.13 -29.80 9.01
C LEU A 50 13.30 -30.32 9.87
N ASN A 51 14.53 -29.88 9.55
CA ASN A 51 15.75 -30.46 10.11
C ASN A 51 16.49 -29.56 11.11
N TYR A 52 15.99 -28.35 11.40
CA TYR A 52 16.62 -27.46 12.37
C TYR A 52 15.68 -26.32 12.80
N CYS A 53 15.81 -25.90 14.06
CA CYS A 53 15.21 -24.66 14.56
C CYS A 53 16.22 -23.50 14.48
N SER A 54 15.73 -22.27 14.35
CA SER A 54 16.57 -21.07 14.32
C SER A 54 17.06 -20.73 15.72
N LEU A 55 18.38 -20.71 15.96
CA LEU A 55 18.95 -20.36 17.26
C LEU A 55 18.93 -18.85 17.56
N SER A 56 18.81 -18.01 16.52
CA SER A 56 18.94 -16.56 16.68
C SER A 56 17.62 -15.83 16.93
N LYS A 57 16.57 -16.21 16.20
CA LYS A 57 15.28 -15.52 16.22
C LYS A 57 14.19 -16.39 15.59
N GLU A 58 13.00 -16.29 16.14
CA GLU A 58 11.78 -16.90 15.63
C GLU A 58 10.67 -15.85 15.55
N TYR A 59 9.73 -16.07 14.64
CA TYR A 59 8.58 -15.18 14.47
C TYR A 59 7.51 -15.51 15.52
N ILE A 60 7.16 -14.54 16.35
CA ILE A 60 6.11 -14.68 17.36
C ILE A 60 4.79 -14.19 16.74
N ILE A 61 4.16 -15.04 15.93
CA ILE A 61 2.83 -14.77 15.34
C ILE A 61 1.88 -15.88 15.82
N PRO A 62 0.67 -15.54 16.32
CA PRO A 62 -0.26 -16.56 16.79
C PRO A 62 -0.65 -17.51 15.66
N ALA A 63 -0.69 -18.82 15.96
CA ALA A 63 -1.02 -19.87 14.99
C ALA A 63 -2.38 -19.63 14.31
N ASN A 64 -3.35 -19.12 15.06
CA ASN A 64 -4.71 -18.81 14.60
C ASN A 64 -4.80 -17.54 13.73
N LYS A 65 -3.71 -16.82 13.48
CA LYS A 65 -3.71 -15.61 12.65
C LYS A 65 -4.03 -16.00 11.19
N SER A 66 -5.15 -15.52 10.67
CA SER A 66 -5.50 -15.70 9.26
C SER A 66 -4.48 -15.05 8.32
N PHE A 67 -4.46 -15.50 7.07
CA PHE A 67 -3.62 -14.89 6.04
C PHE A 67 -4.01 -13.40 5.86
N PRO A 68 -3.04 -12.48 5.79
CA PRO A 68 -3.31 -11.07 5.55
C PRO A 68 -3.76 -10.86 4.10
N THR A 69 -5.07 -10.95 3.86
CA THR A 69 -5.70 -10.62 2.57
C THR A 69 -5.77 -9.11 2.36
N TYR A 70 -5.94 -8.69 1.11
CA TYR A 70 -6.10 -7.28 0.74
C TYR A 70 -7.11 -6.53 1.62
N TYR A 71 -8.31 -7.10 1.83
CA TYR A 71 -9.35 -6.47 2.64
C TYR A 71 -8.95 -6.30 4.11
N ASN A 72 -8.25 -7.29 4.68
CA ASN A 72 -7.74 -7.20 6.05
C ASN A 72 -6.70 -6.07 6.17
N GLN A 73 -5.81 -5.97 5.19
CA GLN A 73 -4.75 -4.95 5.16
C GLN A 73 -5.32 -3.54 4.93
N GLN A 74 -6.31 -3.40 4.05
CA GLN A 74 -7.03 -2.15 3.83
C GLN A 74 -7.72 -1.68 5.11
N ASN A 75 -8.41 -2.58 5.83
CA ASN A 75 -9.08 -2.27 7.08
C ASN A 75 -8.10 -1.93 8.22
N ALA A 76 -6.87 -2.45 8.18
CA ALA A 76 -5.82 -2.13 9.14
C ALA A 76 -5.09 -0.80 8.82
N LEU A 77 -5.21 -0.29 7.59
CA LEU A 77 -4.51 0.90 7.14
C LEU A 77 -4.83 2.18 7.95
N PRO A 78 -6.09 2.44 8.36
CA PRO A 78 -6.40 3.57 9.25
C PRO A 78 -5.67 3.51 10.59
N LEU A 79 -5.47 2.31 11.13
CA LEU A 79 -4.70 2.13 12.38
C LEU A 79 -3.21 2.38 12.13
N ALA A 80 -2.68 1.89 11.00
CA ALA A 80 -1.29 2.13 10.62
C ALA A 80 -1.00 3.63 10.37
N LYS A 81 -1.94 4.37 9.77
CA LYS A 81 -1.85 5.82 9.57
C LYS A 81 -1.71 6.60 10.88
N LYS A 82 -2.41 6.19 11.95
CA LYS A 82 -2.25 6.79 13.28
C LYS A 82 -0.85 6.58 13.85
N ALA A 83 -0.21 5.45 13.54
CA ALA A 83 1.16 5.15 14.00
C ALA A 83 2.23 5.84 13.13
N PHE A 84 1.93 6.04 11.84
CA PHE A 84 2.84 6.64 10.86
C PHE A 84 2.13 7.84 10.20
N PRO A 85 2.22 9.05 10.80
CA PRO A 85 1.52 10.23 10.30
C PRO A 85 1.92 10.62 8.86
N GLU A 86 3.11 10.23 8.41
CA GLU A 86 3.56 10.39 7.02
C GLU A 86 2.59 9.75 6.00
N LEU A 87 1.90 8.68 6.37
CA LEU A 87 0.98 7.95 5.50
C LEU A 87 -0.42 8.60 5.40
N GLU A 88 -0.72 9.60 6.24
CA GLU A 88 -2.03 10.26 6.23
C GLU A 88 -2.24 11.09 4.96
N SER A 89 -1.18 11.70 4.45
CA SER A 89 -1.25 12.65 3.33
C SER A 89 -1.71 12.06 1.99
N CYS A 90 -1.81 10.72 1.87
CA CYS A 90 -2.38 10.03 0.70
C CYS A 90 -3.79 9.46 0.96
N SER A 91 -4.53 9.92 1.98
CA SER A 91 -5.98 9.73 1.96
C SER A 91 -6.57 10.64 0.89
N LEU A 92 -6.90 10.05 -0.27
CA LEU A 92 -7.99 10.55 -1.09
C LEU A 92 -9.21 10.61 -0.18
N SER A 93 -9.50 11.79 0.38
CA SER A 93 -10.86 12.11 0.76
C SER A 93 -11.68 11.93 -0.51
N SER A 94 -12.52 10.89 -0.51
CA SER A 94 -13.77 10.92 -1.25
C SER A 94 -14.37 12.33 -1.07
N SER A 95 -14.75 12.96 -2.18
CA SER A 95 -15.19 14.37 -2.33
C SER A 95 -14.13 15.37 -2.81
N ALA A 96 -13.38 15.03 -3.87
CA ALA A 96 -13.16 16.06 -4.89
C ALA A 96 -14.51 16.28 -5.58
N ASN A 97 -15.22 17.33 -5.17
CA ASN A 97 -16.34 17.87 -5.94
C ASN A 97 -15.80 18.24 -7.31
N TYR A 98 -16.07 17.40 -8.31
CA TYR A 98 -16.03 17.82 -9.70
C TYR A 98 -17.28 18.67 -9.92
N ASN A 99 -17.17 19.96 -9.58
CA ASN A 99 -18.10 20.95 -10.12
C ASN A 99 -17.73 21.16 -11.59
N SER A 100 -18.51 20.56 -12.49
CA SER A 100 -18.71 21.01 -13.88
C SER A 100 -20.09 20.56 -14.32
#